data_AF-A0A9D5B9H0-F1
#
_entry.id   AF-A0A9D5B9H0-F1
#
_cell.length_a   1.000
_cell.length_b   1.000
_cell.length_c   1.000
_cell.angle_alpha   90.00
_cell.angle_beta   90.00
_cell.angle_gamma   90.00
#
_symmetry.space_group_name_H-M   'P 1'
#
loop_
_entity.id
_entity.type
_entity.pdbx_description
1 polymer ?
#
loop_
_entity_poly.entity_id
_entity_poly.type
_entity_poly.pdbx_seq_one_letter_code
_entity_poly.pdbx_strand_id
1 'polypeptide(L)'
;MARRVGSVDEFEFRAIGDNHNQGILGVEILVSGFVFEEDDFVRPWEGQNDNLERYALQWESKNLMAVSTAIQDWLTSRLAMELMRQGAMLTVMSALLTALAWPAALLSATDFIDSTWSIAIDRSDKAGILLAEVLLGGLQGNRLLTWSKSYFQMFRVFG
;
A
#
# COMPACT_ATOMS: atom_id res chain seq x y z
N MET A 1 -10.15 -6.55 -16.35
CA MET A 1 -10.56 -5.45 -17.26
C MET A 1 -10.59 -4.21 -16.41
N ALA A 2 -9.58 -3.34 -16.50
CA ALA A 2 -9.39 -2.22 -15.57
C ALA A 2 -10.61 -1.29 -15.57
N ARG A 3 -11.40 -1.36 -14.49
CA ARG A 3 -12.59 -0.54 -14.31
C ARG A 3 -12.12 0.83 -13.81
N ARG A 4 -12.01 1.79 -14.72
CA ARG A 4 -11.74 3.19 -14.37
C ARG A 4 -12.90 3.72 -13.56
N VAL A 5 -12.74 3.85 -12.24
CA VAL A 5 -13.76 4.46 -11.39
C VAL A 5 -13.28 5.86 -11.06
N GLY A 6 -13.74 6.83 -11.87
CA GLY A 6 -13.71 8.28 -11.63
C GLY A 6 -12.33 8.90 -11.33
N SER A 7 -11.79 8.60 -10.15
CA SER A 7 -10.58 9.16 -9.53
C SER A 7 -9.40 8.18 -9.47
N VAL A 8 -9.62 6.89 -9.70
CA VAL A 8 -8.61 5.82 -9.60
C VAL A 8 -8.55 5.03 -10.92
N ASP A 9 -7.33 4.79 -11.41
CA ASP A 9 -7.10 4.14 -12.70
C ASP A 9 -7.34 2.61 -12.64
N GLU A 10 -7.12 2.02 -11.46
CA GLU A 10 -7.27 0.59 -11.19
C GLU A 10 -7.80 0.39 -9.77
N PHE A 11 -8.90 -0.35 -9.65
CA PHE A 11 -9.54 -0.68 -8.38
C PHE A 11 -10.36 -1.97 -8.52
N GLU A 12 -9.83 -3.08 -8.02
CA GLU A 12 -10.41 -4.42 -8.17
C GLU A 12 -10.22 -5.27 -6.91
N PHE A 13 -11.24 -6.05 -6.54
CA PHE A 13 -11.15 -7.02 -5.45
C PHE A 13 -10.81 -8.40 -6.02
N ARG A 14 -9.62 -8.90 -5.70
CA ARG A 14 -9.18 -10.26 -6.03
C ARG A 14 -9.52 -11.21 -4.88
N ALA A 15 -10.31 -12.23 -5.17
CA ALA A 15 -10.66 -13.29 -4.23
C ALA A 15 -9.41 -14.11 -3.85
N ILE A 16 -9.18 -14.35 -2.55
CA ILE A 16 -8.07 -15.18 -2.03
C ILE A 16 -8.60 -16.44 -1.33
N GLY A 17 -8.16 -17.62 -1.77
CA GLY A 17 -8.61 -18.93 -1.25
C GLY A 17 -9.83 -19.51 -1.97
N ASP A 18 -10.51 -20.48 -1.34
CA ASP A 18 -11.67 -21.18 -1.92
C ASP A 18 -13.00 -20.85 -1.21
N ASN A 19 -12.96 -20.05 -0.14
CA ASN A 19 -14.10 -19.79 0.75
C ASN A 19 -15.04 -18.68 0.26
N HIS A 20 -15.02 -18.31 -1.01
CA HIS A 20 -15.86 -17.24 -1.57
C HIS A 20 -17.27 -17.70 -1.89
N ASN A 21 -18.26 -16.82 -1.68
CA ASN A 21 -19.68 -17.06 -1.98
C ASN A 21 -20.29 -18.22 -1.19
N GLN A 22 -19.69 -18.62 -0.07
CA GLN A 22 -20.19 -19.70 0.78
C GLN A 22 -21.22 -19.22 1.83
N GLY A 23 -21.57 -17.94 1.83
CA GLY A 23 -22.55 -17.38 2.78
C GLY A 23 -21.99 -17.22 4.19
N ILE A 24 -20.66 -17.19 4.32
CA ILE A 24 -19.94 -16.86 5.55
C ILE A 24 -20.33 -15.44 5.98
N LEU A 25 -20.33 -15.09 7.27
CA LEU A 25 -20.76 -13.75 7.71
C LEU A 25 -19.64 -12.71 7.69
N GLY A 26 -18.39 -13.11 7.90
CA GLY A 26 -17.25 -12.20 7.93
C GLY A 26 -16.58 -12.02 6.58
N VAL A 27 -16.28 -10.77 6.22
CA VAL A 27 -15.46 -10.42 5.05
C VAL A 27 -14.18 -9.73 5.54
N GLU A 28 -13.05 -10.15 5.00
CA GLU A 28 -11.77 -9.49 5.20
C GLU A 28 -11.31 -8.86 3.88
N ILE A 29 -10.95 -7.58 3.94
CA ILE A 29 -10.33 -6.87 2.82
C ILE A 29 -8.88 -6.58 3.18
N LEU A 30 -7.99 -7.04 2.31
CA LEU A 30 -6.55 -6.96 2.44
C LEU A 30 -6.04 -5.87 1.50
N VAL A 31 -5.27 -4.92 2.04
CA VAL A 31 -4.78 -3.77 1.26
C VAL A 31 -3.26 -3.72 1.35
N SER A 32 -2.59 -3.98 0.23
CA SER A 32 -1.14 -3.87 0.10
C SER A 32 -0.73 -2.42 -0.20
N GLY A 33 0.34 -1.94 0.45
CA GLY A 33 0.91 -0.59 0.26
C GLY A 33 2.34 -0.57 -0.32
N PHE A 34 2.95 -1.73 -0.51
CA PHE A 34 4.30 -1.89 -1.07
C PHE A 34 4.32 -3.14 -1.95
N VAL A 35 4.57 -2.96 -3.24
CA VAL A 35 4.31 -3.96 -4.30
C VAL A 35 5.33 -3.75 -5.41
N PHE A 36 5.95 -4.82 -5.90
CA PHE A 36 6.84 -4.79 -7.07
C PHE A 36 6.26 -5.49 -8.29
N GLU A 37 5.33 -6.43 -8.08
CA GLU A 37 4.64 -7.19 -9.12
C GLU A 37 3.16 -7.34 -8.77
N GLU A 38 2.29 -7.60 -9.76
CA GLU A 38 0.85 -7.78 -9.51
C GLU A 38 0.53 -8.90 -8.50
N ASP A 39 1.37 -9.93 -8.45
CA ASP A 39 1.19 -11.04 -7.52
C ASP A 39 1.44 -10.64 -6.06
N ASP A 40 2.17 -9.54 -5.79
CA ASP A 40 2.40 -9.03 -4.42
C ASP A 40 1.13 -8.49 -3.74
N PHE A 41 0.05 -8.28 -4.50
CA PHE A 41 -1.25 -7.98 -3.91
C PHE A 41 -1.88 -9.20 -3.22
N VAL A 42 -1.51 -10.43 -3.63
CA VAL A 42 -2.14 -11.68 -3.18
C VAL A 42 -1.16 -12.56 -2.41
N ARG A 43 0.04 -12.79 -2.94
CA ARG A 43 1.07 -13.70 -2.38
C ARG A 43 1.29 -13.55 -0.87
N PRO A 44 1.38 -12.34 -0.29
CA PRO A 44 1.62 -12.19 1.16
C PRO A 44 0.50 -12.74 2.06
N TRP A 45 -0.67 -12.98 1.48
CA TRP A 45 -1.90 -13.33 2.19
C TRP A 45 -2.34 -14.78 1.95
N GLU A 46 -1.64 -15.48 1.04
CA GLU A 46 -1.88 -16.88 0.76
C GLU A 46 -1.47 -17.77 1.96
N GLY A 47 -2.11 -18.93 2.10
CA GLY A 47 -1.77 -19.91 3.13
C GLY A 47 -2.31 -19.63 4.53
N GLN A 48 -2.98 -18.49 4.77
CA GLN A 48 -3.79 -18.33 5.99
C GLN A 48 -5.08 -19.14 5.84
N ASN A 49 -5.35 -20.05 6.77
CA ASN A 49 -6.60 -20.82 6.80
C ASN A 49 -7.52 -20.22 7.85
N ASP A 50 -8.44 -19.38 7.39
CA ASP A 50 -9.57 -18.90 8.18
C ASP A 50 -10.90 -19.21 7.49
N ASN A 51 -11.98 -19.13 8.26
CA ASN A 51 -13.35 -19.24 7.76
C ASN A 51 -13.88 -17.85 7.36
N LEU A 52 -13.06 -16.97 6.77
CA LEU A 52 -13.48 -15.65 6.31
C LEU A 52 -13.49 -15.58 4.78
N GLU A 53 -14.38 -14.77 4.22
CA GLU A 53 -14.32 -14.41 2.80
C GLU A 53 -13.27 -13.31 2.62
N ARG A 54 -12.16 -13.63 1.94
CA ARG A 54 -11.01 -12.72 1.83
C ARG A 54 -10.84 -12.16 0.43
N TYR A 55 -10.59 -10.87 0.37
CA TYR A 55 -10.37 -10.14 -0.88
C TYR A 55 -9.12 -9.26 -0.77
N ALA A 56 -8.14 -9.45 -1.64
CA ALA A 56 -7.06 -8.50 -1.86
C ALA A 56 -7.57 -7.36 -2.73
N LEU A 57 -7.40 -6.13 -2.26
CA LEU A 57 -7.63 -4.94 -3.06
C LEU A 57 -6.41 -4.70 -3.95
N GLN A 58 -6.57 -4.89 -5.25
CA GLN A 58 -5.64 -4.40 -6.24
C GLN A 58 -6.04 -2.97 -6.62
N TRP A 59 -5.15 -2.03 -6.35
CA TRP A 59 -5.37 -0.62 -6.63
C TRP A 59 -4.08 0.02 -7.14
N GLU A 60 -4.22 0.91 -8.13
CA GLU A 60 -3.14 1.78 -8.63
C GLU A 60 -1.78 1.07 -8.80
N SER A 61 -1.76 -0.17 -9.34
CA SER A 61 -0.58 -1.04 -9.28
C SER A 61 0.64 -0.37 -9.94
N LYS A 62 0.42 0.37 -11.03
CA LYS A 62 1.49 1.13 -11.69
C LYS A 62 2.14 2.18 -10.79
N ASN A 63 1.33 2.93 -10.05
CA ASN A 63 1.82 3.99 -9.16
C ASN A 63 2.49 3.39 -7.91
N LEU A 64 1.91 2.31 -7.35
CA LEU A 64 2.52 1.59 -6.23
C LEU A 64 3.85 0.93 -6.60
N MET A 65 3.95 0.29 -7.76
CA MET A 65 5.20 -0.27 -8.24
C MET A 65 6.23 0.84 -8.50
N ALA A 66 5.84 1.95 -9.12
CA ALA A 66 6.73 3.07 -9.35
C ALA A 66 7.29 3.64 -8.03
N VAL A 67 6.44 3.83 -7.01
CA VAL A 67 6.89 4.33 -5.71
C VAL A 67 7.78 3.29 -5.01
N SER A 68 7.44 2.00 -5.08
CA SER A 68 8.20 0.93 -4.43
C SER A 68 9.58 0.76 -5.04
N THR A 69 9.68 0.78 -6.39
CA THR A 69 10.94 0.76 -7.12
C THR A 69 11.77 2.00 -6.79
N ALA A 70 11.18 3.19 -6.76
CA ALA A 70 11.95 4.40 -6.46
C ALA A 70 12.48 4.43 -5.01
N ILE A 71 11.74 3.87 -4.05
CA ILE A 71 12.24 3.63 -2.68
C ILE A 71 13.42 2.66 -2.71
N GLN A 72 13.30 1.56 -3.44
CA GLN A 72 14.35 0.54 -3.55
C GLN A 72 15.62 1.09 -4.21
N ASP A 73 15.48 1.87 -5.27
CA ASP A 73 16.59 2.53 -5.98
C ASP A 73 17.30 3.53 -5.06
N TRP A 74 16.53 4.31 -4.29
CA TRP A 74 17.11 5.23 -3.31
C TRP A 74 17.83 4.48 -2.18
N LEU A 75 17.25 3.42 -1.64
CA LEU A 75 17.87 2.58 -0.59
C LEU A 75 19.15 1.89 -1.05
N THR A 76 19.24 1.53 -2.34
CA THR A 76 20.44 0.93 -2.94
C THR A 76 21.43 1.96 -3.48
N SER A 77 21.14 3.26 -3.35
CA SER A 77 22.06 4.32 -3.72
C SER A 77 23.33 4.29 -2.85
N ARG A 78 24.45 4.75 -3.42
CA ARG A 78 25.73 4.83 -2.69
C ARG A 78 25.63 5.66 -1.41
N LEU A 79 24.81 6.71 -1.44
CA LEU A 79 24.58 7.58 -0.29
C LEU A 79 23.81 6.85 0.81
N ALA A 80 22.75 6.11 0.47
CA ALA A 80 22.03 5.29 1.43
C ALA A 80 22.90 4.17 2.01
N MET A 81 23.73 3.51 1.19
CA MET A 81 24.69 2.50 1.67
C MET A 81 25.76 3.08 2.61
N GLU A 82 26.24 4.29 2.35
CA GLU A 82 27.18 4.96 3.25
C GLU A 82 26.50 5.34 4.58
N LEU A 83 25.26 5.81 4.54
CA LEU A 83 24.43 6.07 5.73
C LEU A 83 24.11 4.77 6.52
N MET A 84 23.87 3.65 5.83
CA MET A 84 23.75 2.31 6.45
C MET A 84 25.03 1.94 7.21
N ARG A 85 26.19 2.11 6.55
CA ARG A 85 27.49 1.76 7.12
C ARG A 85 27.79 2.57 8.38
N GLN A 86 27.30 3.80 8.44
CA GLN A 86 27.44 4.69 9.61
C GLN A 86 26.41 4.41 10.71
N GLY A 87 25.55 3.39 10.56
CA GLY A 87 24.55 3.01 11.55
C GLY A 87 23.32 3.93 11.60
N ALA A 88 23.18 4.83 10.62
CA ALA A 88 22.13 5.84 10.62
C ALA A 88 20.82 5.37 9.96
N MET A 89 20.74 4.15 9.40
CA MET A 89 19.59 3.72 8.60
C MET A 89 18.25 3.72 9.37
N LEU A 90 18.24 3.28 10.64
CA LEU A 90 17.05 3.39 11.49
C LEU A 90 16.64 4.87 11.67
N THR A 91 17.63 5.77 11.76
CA THR A 91 17.42 7.21 11.83
C THR A 91 16.99 7.79 10.49
N VAL A 92 17.41 7.24 9.35
CA VAL A 92 17.04 7.78 8.02
C VAL A 92 15.62 7.37 7.64
N MET A 93 15.26 6.11 7.88
CA MET A 93 13.87 5.66 7.69
C MET A 93 12.94 6.38 8.67
N SER A 94 13.35 6.55 9.93
CA SER A 94 12.58 7.38 10.88
C SER A 94 12.63 8.86 10.55
N ALA A 95 13.69 9.41 9.95
CA ALA A 95 13.78 10.81 9.48
C ALA A 95 12.90 11.06 8.26
N LEU A 96 12.75 10.09 7.35
CA LEU A 96 11.73 10.10 6.31
C LEU A 96 10.33 10.11 6.93
N LEU A 97 10.11 9.32 7.98
CA LEU A 97 8.86 9.29 8.74
C LEU A 97 8.66 10.52 9.66
N THR A 98 9.70 11.30 9.98
CA THR A 98 9.64 12.44 10.93
C THR A 98 10.05 13.79 10.32
N ALA A 99 10.33 13.82 9.01
CA ALA A 99 10.59 14.97 8.14
C ALA A 99 11.56 16.09 8.58
N LEU A 100 12.36 15.95 9.66
CA LEU A 100 13.24 17.05 10.12
C LEU A 100 14.63 16.67 10.63
N ALA A 101 15.22 15.55 10.21
CA ALA A 101 16.61 15.23 10.58
C ALA A 101 17.51 14.90 9.37
N TRP A 102 18.50 15.78 9.17
CA TRP A 102 19.63 15.80 8.23
C TRP A 102 19.41 16.23 6.75
N PRO A 103 20.03 17.37 6.33
CA PRO A 103 19.98 17.86 4.96
C PRO A 103 20.46 16.89 3.87
N ALA A 104 21.43 16.02 4.15
CA ALA A 104 22.01 15.13 3.14
C ALA A 104 21.06 13.97 2.74
N ALA A 105 20.29 13.44 3.69
CA ALA A 105 19.27 12.42 3.41
C ALA A 105 18.08 13.01 2.64
N LEU A 106 17.69 14.25 2.99
CA LEU A 106 16.65 14.96 2.26
C LEU A 106 17.08 15.26 0.82
N LEU A 107 18.30 15.74 0.61
CA LEU A 107 18.86 16.04 -0.72
C LEU A 107 19.02 14.80 -1.60
N SER A 108 19.25 13.61 -1.03
CA SER A 108 19.32 12.38 -1.82
C SER A 108 17.94 11.82 -2.16
N ALA A 109 16.93 12.14 -1.35
CA ALA A 109 15.55 11.65 -1.52
C ALA A 109 14.65 12.64 -2.28
N THR A 110 15.08 13.90 -2.49
CA THR A 110 14.25 14.97 -3.09
C THR A 110 13.62 14.59 -4.42
N ASP A 111 14.37 13.98 -5.35
CA ASP A 111 13.85 13.60 -6.67
C ASP A 111 12.70 12.56 -6.57
N PHE A 112 12.82 11.63 -5.63
CA PHE A 112 11.82 10.61 -5.33
C PHE A 112 10.60 11.20 -4.61
N ILE A 113 10.83 12.08 -3.63
CA ILE A 113 9.79 12.70 -2.79
C ILE A 113 8.92 13.66 -3.62
N ASP A 114 9.53 14.47 -4.50
CA ASP A 114 8.82 15.54 -5.21
C ASP A 114 7.86 15.03 -6.28
N SER A 115 8.06 13.83 -6.84
CA SER A 115 7.27 13.36 -7.99
C SER A 115 6.48 12.09 -7.69
N THR A 116 7.15 10.95 -7.60
CA THR A 116 6.50 9.64 -7.48
C THR A 116 5.76 9.48 -6.14
N TRP A 117 6.37 9.94 -5.04
CA TRP A 117 5.76 9.86 -3.72
C TRP A 117 4.51 10.73 -3.58
N SER A 118 4.57 11.98 -4.05
CA SER A 118 3.39 12.87 -4.03
C SER A 118 2.22 12.32 -4.86
N ILE A 119 2.51 11.71 -6.01
CA ILE A 119 1.48 11.04 -6.83
C ILE A 119 0.90 9.85 -6.08
N ALA A 120 1.75 9.01 -5.46
CA ALA A 120 1.29 7.86 -4.69
C ALA A 120 0.37 8.26 -3.53
N ILE A 121 0.66 9.35 -2.81
CA ILE A 121 -0.21 9.88 -1.75
C ILE A 121 -1.57 10.30 -2.31
N ASP A 122 -1.61 11.15 -3.33
CA ASP A 122 -2.86 11.63 -3.92
C ASP A 122 -3.74 10.47 -4.44
N ARG A 123 -3.11 9.45 -5.02
CA ARG A 123 -3.81 8.24 -5.48
C ARG A 123 -4.28 7.36 -4.34
N SER A 124 -3.52 7.27 -3.24
CA SER A 124 -3.91 6.54 -2.03
C SER A 124 -5.14 7.15 -1.38
N ASP A 125 -5.21 8.48 -1.30
CA ASP A 125 -6.36 9.19 -0.73
C ASP A 125 -7.63 8.93 -1.56
N LYS A 126 -7.51 9.01 -2.89
CA LYS A 126 -8.61 8.71 -3.82
C LYS A 126 -9.08 7.26 -3.72
N ALA A 127 -8.15 6.31 -3.64
CA ALA A 127 -8.47 4.90 -3.46
C ALA A 127 -9.13 4.63 -2.09
N GLY A 128 -8.70 5.33 -1.03
CA GLY A 128 -9.30 5.25 0.30
C GLY A 128 -10.74 5.76 0.33
N ILE A 129 -11.01 6.90 -0.31
CA ILE A 129 -12.37 7.45 -0.46
C ILE A 129 -13.25 6.48 -1.24
N LEU A 130 -12.77 5.98 -2.38
CA LEU A 130 -13.52 5.03 -3.20
C LEU A 130 -13.82 3.74 -2.44
N LEU A 131 -12.84 3.23 -1.68
CA LEU A 131 -13.02 2.08 -0.82
C LEU A 131 -14.11 2.35 0.23
N ALA A 132 -14.08 3.51 0.90
CA ALA A 132 -15.12 3.90 1.85
C ALA A 132 -16.52 3.95 1.20
N GLU A 133 -16.64 4.52 0.00
CA GLU A 133 -17.91 4.58 -0.76
C GLU A 133 -18.43 3.18 -1.12
N VAL A 134 -17.57 2.27 -1.57
CA VAL A 134 -17.90 0.89 -1.92
C VAL A 134 -18.45 0.12 -0.70
N LEU A 135 -17.86 0.33 0.47
CA LEU A 135 -18.28 -0.32 1.71
C LEU A 135 -19.61 0.26 2.22
N LEU A 136 -19.75 1.58 2.21
CA LEU A 136 -20.97 2.28 2.60
C LEU A 136 -22.13 1.95 1.65
N GLY A 137 -21.84 1.74 0.36
CA GLY A 137 -22.78 1.31 -0.66
C GLY A 137 -23.34 -0.10 -0.46
N GLY A 138 -22.87 -0.83 0.56
CA GLY A 138 -23.52 -2.06 1.01
C GLY A 138 -23.28 -3.27 0.10
N LEU A 139 -22.20 -3.30 -0.68
CA LEU A 139 -21.79 -4.46 -1.48
C LEU A 139 -21.66 -5.76 -0.65
N GLN A 140 -21.60 -5.64 0.68
CA GLN A 140 -21.48 -6.76 1.61
C GLN A 140 -22.76 -7.03 2.42
N GLY A 141 -23.89 -6.37 2.16
CA GLY A 141 -25.18 -6.74 2.79
C GLY A 141 -25.14 -6.81 4.33
N ASN A 142 -24.84 -5.71 5.01
CA ASN A 142 -24.86 -5.59 6.48
C ASN A 142 -23.99 -6.61 7.26
N ARG A 143 -23.00 -7.22 6.59
CA ARG A 143 -22.07 -8.21 7.15
C ARG A 143 -20.97 -7.55 8.00
N LEU A 144 -20.40 -8.32 8.93
CA LEU A 144 -19.30 -7.85 9.78
C LEU A 144 -18.02 -7.72 8.95
N LEU A 145 -17.39 -6.54 9.03
CA LEU A 145 -16.19 -6.21 8.27
C LEU A 145 -14.97 -6.20 9.19
N THR A 146 -13.97 -7.00 8.85
CA THR A 146 -12.66 -6.99 9.52
C THR A 146 -11.59 -6.51 8.54
N TRP A 147 -10.69 -5.65 8.98
CA TRP A 147 -9.58 -5.14 8.18
C TRP A 147 -8.28 -5.73 8.70
N SER A 148 -7.52 -6.42 7.84
CA SER A 148 -6.15 -6.81 8.17
C SER A 148 -5.17 -5.99 7.35
N LYS A 149 -4.28 -5.31 8.07
CA LYS A 149 -3.24 -4.44 7.51
C LYS A 149 -1.90 -5.12 7.74
N SER A 150 -1.20 -5.44 6.66
CA SER A 150 0.21 -5.79 6.68
C SER A 150 0.93 -4.65 5.96
N TYR A 151 1.80 -3.96 6.69
CA TYR A 151 2.61 -2.83 6.23
C TYR A 151 1.86 -1.58 5.73
N PHE A 152 0.73 -1.23 6.37
CA PHE A 152 0.12 0.11 6.22
C PHE A 152 0.60 1.10 7.32
N GLN A 153 1.90 1.06 7.66
CA GLN A 153 2.54 2.01 8.59
C GLN A 153 3.57 2.88 7.87
N MET A 154 3.25 3.34 6.66
CA MET A 154 4.04 4.40 6.01
C MET A 154 3.25 5.67 5.73
N PHE A 155 1.91 5.61 5.65
CA PHE A 155 1.08 6.78 5.30
C PHE A 155 0.20 7.33 6.44
N ARG A 156 0.23 6.74 7.64
CA ARG A 156 -0.53 7.25 8.81
C ARG A 156 0.31 8.02 9.83
N VAL A 157 1.51 8.44 9.45
CA VAL A 157 2.37 9.33 10.26
C VAL A 157 2.18 10.81 9.89
N PHE A 158 1.44 11.14 8.83
CA PHE A 158 1.26 12.52 8.34
C PHE A 158 -0.21 12.97 8.15
N GLY A 159 -1.16 12.40 8.91
CA GLY A 159 -2.55 12.85 8.96
C GLY A 159 -3.06 12.99 10.38
#